data_AF-A0A6G6WXN6-F1
#
_entry.id   AF-A0A6G6WXN6-F1
#
_cell.length_a   1.000
_cell.length_b   1.000
_cell.length_c   1.000
_cell.angle_alpha   90.00
_cell.angle_beta   90.00
_cell.angle_gamma   90.00
#
_symmetry.space_group_name_H-M   'P 1'
#
loop_
_entity.id
_entity.type
_entity.pdbx_description
1 polymer ?
#
loop_
_entity_poly.entity_id
_entity_poly.type
_entity_poly.pdbx_seq_one_letter_code
_entity_poly.pdbx_strand_id
1 'polypeptide(L)'
;MKTMKWALLGGAALAVTATAARADDLSALKAQIEALQTRVSQLEAQPQASMPSGYSLLTFRDGQGTYEGVLPERNADQVRDDSGFTLSVLPTADVAPAAEVSVSGEIRTAIIYTDINTPDFDDNADLAVRGRIFIKGKADTAVGEVGGYFRLEASGGGNFNDYSENTKMNKAYGWWKFAPDWELMAGYNDNTGALQVGWDWVAATGPVRSFGPSNPNNEQMRLTYASGPLSFAISVEDSDAGTTFDVTTAAVVVPGTGGPTTAIVTNLVSTRQADRSDIPAVEGYVMYSSDAFTGQIVGMYQQDDMGDSDDWAVGGGATIGLGEMFQLTAGGVVGQGTNQYANNISPLTVDEDFWAASLGLLANITEDTRIELGVGYEDYDEAGTALGVGGGIYWDPVSQVTLGVGATYVDFQDVENVVVGTRNNGQAAAVFVDEQDADSLQVFFGTWLRFP
;
A
#
# COMPACT_ATOMS: atom_id res chain seq x y z
N MET A 1 -29.11 -18.78 16.83
CA MET A 1 -29.62 -18.33 15.52
C MET A 1 -30.93 -17.55 15.55
N LYS A 2 -31.85 -17.72 16.53
CA LYS A 2 -33.10 -16.93 16.60
C LYS A 2 -32.94 -15.48 17.07
N THR A 3 -31.84 -15.11 17.71
CA THR A 3 -31.62 -13.77 18.30
C THR A 3 -30.93 -12.78 17.36
N MET A 4 -30.14 -13.24 16.39
CA MET A 4 -29.40 -12.38 15.45
C MET A 4 -30.32 -11.74 14.39
N LYS A 5 -31.43 -12.41 14.05
CA LYS A 5 -32.44 -11.88 13.10
C LYS A 5 -33.28 -10.72 13.67
N TRP A 6 -33.39 -10.58 14.99
CA TRP A 6 -34.12 -9.47 15.62
C TRP A 6 -33.31 -8.16 15.67
N ALA A 7 -31.98 -8.24 15.64
CA ALA A 7 -31.11 -7.06 15.66
C ALA A 7 -31.16 -6.27 14.33
N LEU A 8 -31.21 -6.96 13.19
CA LEU A 8 -31.32 -6.34 11.86
C LEU A 8 -32.66 -5.63 11.62
N LEU A 9 -33.75 -6.17 12.18
CA LEU A 9 -35.07 -5.51 12.13
C LEU A 9 -35.22 -4.38 13.15
N GLY A 10 -34.45 -4.40 14.25
CA GLY A 10 -34.38 -3.30 15.21
C GLY A 10 -33.60 -2.08 14.70
N GLY A 11 -32.56 -2.30 13.87
CA GLY A 11 -31.71 -1.23 13.33
C GLY A 11 -32.42 -0.32 12.32
N ALA A 12 -33.28 -0.88 11.46
CA ALA A 12 -34.04 -0.09 10.48
C ALA A 12 -35.09 0.85 11.12
N ALA A 13 -35.44 0.63 12.40
CA ALA A 13 -36.43 1.45 13.11
C ALA A 13 -35.84 2.71 13.77
N LEU A 14 -34.51 2.82 13.93
CA LEU A 14 -33.88 3.93 14.66
C LEU A 14 -33.36 5.07 13.78
N ALA A 15 -33.41 4.95 12.45
CA ALA A 15 -32.94 5.99 11.53
C ALA A 15 -34.01 7.03 11.12
N VAL A 16 -35.25 6.94 11.62
CA VAL A 16 -36.39 7.80 11.19
C VAL A 16 -37.00 8.60 12.35
N THR A 17 -36.19 9.08 13.30
CA THR A 17 -36.69 9.97 14.39
C THR A 17 -36.12 11.39 14.36
N ALA A 18 -35.52 11.82 13.25
CA ALA A 18 -35.05 13.19 13.07
C ALA A 18 -35.83 13.93 11.98
N THR A 19 -37.16 13.96 12.06
CA THR A 19 -38.02 14.99 11.45
C THR A 19 -39.46 14.78 11.95
N ALA A 20 -40.19 15.88 12.19
CA ALA A 20 -41.48 15.88 12.86
C ALA A 20 -42.51 14.95 12.19
N ALA A 21 -42.72 13.76 12.76
CA ALA A 21 -43.70 12.80 12.28
C ALA A 21 -45.12 13.28 12.61
N ARG A 22 -45.96 13.48 11.58
CA ARG A 22 -47.41 13.56 11.76
C ARG A 22 -47.94 12.14 12.01
N ALA A 23 -49.01 12.01 12.79
CA ALA A 23 -49.61 10.72 13.13
C ALA A 23 -50.02 9.87 11.90
N ASP A 24 -50.24 10.51 10.74
CA ASP A 24 -50.53 9.84 9.48
C ASP A 24 -49.33 9.02 8.95
N ASP A 25 -48.09 9.51 9.12
CA ASP A 25 -46.88 8.82 8.65
C ASP A 25 -46.60 7.54 9.46
N LEU A 26 -46.94 7.53 10.75
CA LEU A 26 -46.78 6.37 11.62
C LEU A 26 -47.71 5.22 11.20
N SER A 27 -48.93 5.55 10.76
CA SER A 27 -49.89 4.55 10.26
C SER A 27 -49.45 3.96 8.91
N ALA A 28 -48.85 4.78 8.04
CA ALA A 28 -48.26 4.36 6.78
C ALA A 28 -47.02 3.47 6.99
N LEU A 29 -46.14 3.85 7.92
CA LEU A 29 -44.98 3.05 8.33
C LEU A 29 -45.39 1.69 8.89
N LYS A 30 -46.42 1.65 9.74
CA LYS A 30 -46.95 0.40 10.29
C LYS A 30 -47.52 -0.52 9.21
N ALA A 31 -48.28 0.04 8.25
CA ALA A 31 -48.80 -0.71 7.12
C ALA A 31 -47.69 -1.26 6.21
N GLN A 32 -46.61 -0.49 6.00
CA GLN A 32 -45.43 -0.95 5.27
C GLN A 32 -44.70 -2.08 6.02
N ILE A 33 -44.55 -1.98 7.34
CA ILE A 33 -43.93 -3.03 8.17
C ILE A 33 -44.76 -4.32 8.13
N GLU A 34 -46.09 -4.25 8.25
CA GLU A 34 -46.96 -5.42 8.14
C GLU A 34 -46.93 -6.05 6.73
N ALA A 35 -46.86 -5.22 5.68
CA ALA A 35 -46.68 -5.70 4.31
C ALA A 35 -45.30 -6.38 4.11
N LEU A 36 -44.24 -5.82 4.70
CA LEU A 36 -42.90 -6.41 4.71
C LEU A 36 -42.87 -7.73 5.47
N GLN A 37 -43.47 -7.79 6.66
CA GLN A 37 -43.59 -9.03 7.44
C GLN A 37 -44.36 -10.12 6.68
N THR A 38 -45.41 -9.72 5.96
CA THR A 38 -46.20 -10.65 5.12
C THR A 38 -45.37 -11.16 3.94
N ARG A 39 -44.60 -10.28 3.26
CA ARG A 39 -43.67 -10.67 2.19
C ARG A 39 -42.56 -11.60 2.69
N VAL A 40 -41.97 -11.29 3.86
CA VAL A 40 -40.95 -12.15 4.49
C VAL A 40 -41.55 -13.51 4.82
N SER A 41 -42.74 -13.56 5.42
CA SER A 41 -43.42 -14.82 5.73
C SER A 41 -43.75 -15.64 4.47
N GLN A 42 -44.10 -14.98 3.35
CA GLN A 42 -44.34 -15.63 2.07
C GLN A 42 -43.05 -16.16 1.41
N LEU A 43 -41.93 -15.45 1.57
CA LEU A 43 -40.61 -15.91 1.11
C LEU A 43 -40.09 -17.07 1.97
N GLU A 44 -40.30 -17.03 3.29
CA GLU A 44 -40.00 -18.15 4.20
C GLU A 44 -40.89 -19.37 3.94
N ALA A 45 -42.10 -19.16 3.42
CA ALA A 45 -43.04 -20.22 3.06
C ALA A 45 -42.87 -20.77 1.63
N GLN A 46 -42.00 -20.18 0.80
CA GLN A 46 -41.60 -20.84 -0.44
C GLN A 46 -40.87 -22.13 -0.10
N PRO A 47 -41.14 -23.25 -0.79
CA PRO A 47 -40.35 -24.46 -0.60
C PRO A 47 -38.91 -24.12 -0.97
N GLN A 48 -38.04 -23.96 0.02
CA GLN A 48 -36.60 -23.99 -0.20
C GLN A 48 -36.34 -25.29 -0.94
N ALA A 49 -35.83 -25.20 -2.17
CA ALA A 49 -35.44 -26.37 -2.92
C ALA A 49 -34.37 -27.09 -2.08
N SER A 50 -34.79 -28.13 -1.36
CA SER A 50 -33.89 -28.92 -0.53
C SER A 50 -32.92 -29.59 -1.48
N MET A 51 -31.70 -29.07 -1.55
CA MET A 51 -30.63 -29.65 -2.33
C MET A 51 -30.46 -31.12 -1.88
N PRO A 52 -30.34 -32.08 -2.80
CA PRO A 52 -30.06 -33.46 -2.43
C PRO A 52 -28.77 -33.51 -1.60
N SER A 53 -28.74 -34.35 -0.56
CA SER A 53 -27.56 -34.48 0.30
C SER A 53 -26.31 -34.77 -0.53
N GLY A 54 -25.25 -33.97 -0.37
CA GLY A 54 -23.99 -34.11 -1.11
C GLY A 54 -23.84 -33.23 -2.35
N TYR A 55 -24.83 -32.37 -2.67
CA TYR A 55 -24.72 -31.36 -3.72
C TYR A 55 -24.48 -29.97 -3.10
N SER A 56 -23.67 -29.15 -3.78
CA SER A 56 -23.45 -27.74 -3.45
C SER A 56 -23.82 -26.86 -4.63
N LEU A 57 -24.31 -25.64 -4.35
CA LEU A 57 -24.65 -24.67 -5.38
C LEU A 57 -23.40 -23.90 -5.75
N LEU A 58 -23.00 -23.92 -7.02
CA LEU A 58 -22.01 -22.99 -7.55
C LEU A 58 -22.73 -21.76 -8.09
N THR A 59 -22.43 -20.58 -7.55
CA THR A 59 -22.97 -19.31 -8.02
C THR A 59 -21.88 -18.45 -8.62
N PHE A 60 -22.24 -17.71 -9.65
CA PHE A 60 -21.45 -16.66 -10.26
C PHE A 60 -22.12 -15.34 -9.93
N ARG A 61 -21.39 -14.40 -9.33
CA ARG A 61 -21.88 -13.04 -9.02
C ARG A 61 -20.89 -12.00 -9.51
N ASP A 62 -21.39 -10.86 -9.95
CA ASP A 62 -20.55 -9.71 -10.27
C ASP A 62 -19.98 -9.11 -8.97
N GLY A 63 -18.81 -8.50 -9.07
CA GLY A 63 -18.12 -7.86 -7.96
C GLY A 63 -17.29 -8.82 -7.09
N GLN A 64 -16.76 -8.25 -6.01
CA GLN A 64 -15.94 -8.94 -5.03
C GLN A 64 -16.76 -9.79 -4.05
N GLY A 65 -16.09 -10.81 -3.53
CA GLY A 65 -16.61 -11.71 -2.52
C GLY A 65 -16.72 -11.04 -1.16
N THR A 66 -17.28 -11.75 -0.18
CA THR A 66 -17.42 -11.19 1.17
C THR A 66 -16.17 -11.54 1.96
N TYR A 67 -15.13 -10.73 1.79
CA TYR A 67 -13.88 -10.86 2.55
C TYR A 67 -13.92 -9.93 3.74
N GLU A 68 -14.28 -10.45 4.90
CA GLU A 68 -13.91 -9.79 6.15
C GLU A 68 -12.38 -9.87 6.24
N GLY A 69 -11.68 -8.81 6.65
CA GLY A 69 -10.23 -8.79 6.64
C GLY A 69 -9.71 -7.47 7.18
N VAL A 70 -8.76 -7.57 8.11
CA VAL A 70 -8.55 -6.62 9.21
C VAL A 70 -7.67 -5.43 8.85
N LEU A 71 -7.15 -5.39 7.62
CA LEU A 71 -6.20 -4.38 7.20
C LEU A 71 -6.77 -3.57 6.03
N PRO A 72 -6.85 -2.25 6.18
CA PRO A 72 -6.96 -1.35 5.04
C PRO A 72 -5.95 -1.75 3.97
N GLU A 73 -6.31 -1.59 2.70
CA GLU A 73 -5.35 -1.63 1.60
C GLU A 73 -4.99 -0.19 1.24
N ARG A 74 -3.78 0.03 0.73
CA ARG A 74 -3.38 1.31 0.13
C ARG A 74 -4.38 1.70 -0.97
N ASN A 75 -4.75 2.97 -1.04
CA ASN A 75 -5.78 3.44 -1.97
C ASN A 75 -5.39 3.19 -3.44
N ALA A 76 -4.11 3.33 -3.78
CA ALA A 76 -3.58 2.99 -5.10
C ALA A 76 -3.67 1.50 -5.46
N ASP A 77 -3.92 0.64 -4.48
CA ASP A 77 -3.92 -0.82 -4.55
C ASP A 77 -5.29 -1.46 -4.33
N GLN A 78 -6.23 -0.71 -3.76
CA GLN A 78 -7.55 -1.18 -3.39
C GLN A 78 -8.34 -1.66 -4.61
N VAL A 79 -8.86 -2.89 -4.51
CA VAL A 79 -9.81 -3.44 -5.47
C VAL A 79 -11.20 -2.92 -5.14
N ARG A 80 -11.90 -2.30 -6.09
CA ARG A 80 -13.28 -1.83 -5.87
C ARG A 80 -14.22 -3.03 -5.67
N ASP A 81 -15.14 -2.91 -4.74
CA ASP A 81 -16.10 -3.98 -4.40
C ASP A 81 -16.98 -4.43 -5.57
N ASP A 82 -17.21 -3.56 -6.54
CA ASP A 82 -18.03 -3.82 -7.71
C ASP A 82 -17.21 -4.25 -8.95
N SER A 83 -15.88 -4.34 -8.82
CA SER A 83 -15.00 -4.87 -9.86
C SER A 83 -14.93 -6.39 -9.76
N GLY A 84 -14.72 -7.05 -10.91
CA GLY A 84 -14.49 -8.48 -10.94
C GLY A 84 -15.77 -9.33 -11.00
N PHE A 85 -15.58 -10.64 -10.83
CA PHE A 85 -16.62 -11.61 -10.53
C PHE A 85 -16.19 -12.52 -9.38
N THR A 86 -17.17 -13.11 -8.71
CA THR A 86 -16.97 -14.06 -7.62
C THR A 86 -17.69 -15.38 -7.90
N LEU A 87 -16.95 -16.46 -7.68
CA LEU A 87 -17.42 -17.83 -7.66
C LEU A 87 -17.65 -18.24 -6.22
N SER A 88 -18.86 -18.66 -5.87
CA SER A 88 -19.19 -19.06 -4.50
C SER A 88 -19.80 -20.46 -4.48
N VAL A 89 -19.41 -21.26 -3.48
CA VAL A 89 -19.97 -22.60 -3.23
C VAL A 89 -20.84 -22.52 -1.99
N LEU A 90 -22.16 -22.63 -2.17
CA LEU A 90 -23.12 -22.55 -1.08
C LEU A 90 -23.63 -23.96 -0.69
N PRO A 91 -23.67 -24.29 0.62
CA PRO A 91 -24.28 -25.53 1.09
C PRO A 91 -25.79 -25.59 0.77
N THR A 92 -26.48 -24.46 0.93
CA THR A 92 -27.88 -24.24 0.57
C THR A 92 -28.06 -22.77 0.17
N ALA A 93 -29.18 -22.41 -0.47
CA ALA A 93 -29.40 -21.08 -1.03
C ALA A 93 -29.40 -19.92 0.00
N ASP A 94 -29.58 -20.20 1.29
CA ASP A 94 -29.75 -19.20 2.36
C ASP A 94 -28.64 -19.24 3.43
N VAL A 95 -27.50 -19.87 3.12
CA VAL A 95 -26.35 -19.97 4.02
C VAL A 95 -25.16 -19.25 3.42
N ALA A 96 -24.30 -18.70 4.27
CA ALA A 96 -23.03 -18.11 3.83
C ALA A 96 -22.24 -19.13 2.98
N PRO A 97 -21.56 -18.67 1.92
CA PRO A 97 -20.75 -19.53 1.09
C PRO A 97 -19.67 -20.25 1.91
N ALA A 98 -19.56 -21.57 1.72
CA ALA A 98 -18.51 -22.36 2.35
C ALA A 98 -17.14 -22.11 1.72
N ALA A 99 -17.12 -21.67 0.47
CA ALA A 99 -15.92 -21.19 -0.21
C ALA A 99 -16.27 -20.12 -1.23
N GLU A 100 -15.39 -19.14 -1.39
CA GLU A 100 -15.50 -18.09 -2.39
C GLU A 100 -14.16 -17.83 -3.05
N VAL A 101 -14.19 -17.49 -4.34
CA VAL A 101 -13.03 -17.00 -5.09
C VAL A 101 -13.46 -15.82 -5.94
N SER A 102 -12.80 -14.68 -5.78
CA SER A 102 -13.00 -13.48 -6.57
C SER A 102 -11.80 -13.24 -7.46
N VAL A 103 -12.10 -12.86 -8.70
CA VAL A 103 -11.11 -12.50 -9.70
C VAL A 103 -11.44 -11.09 -10.17
N SER A 104 -10.42 -10.24 -10.27
CA SER A 104 -10.54 -8.89 -10.82
C SER A 104 -9.25 -8.54 -11.57
N GLY A 105 -9.29 -7.48 -12.37
CA GLY A 105 -8.11 -6.91 -12.98
C GLY A 105 -8.26 -5.42 -13.22
N GLU A 106 -7.13 -4.74 -13.36
CA GLU A 106 -7.07 -3.36 -13.82
C GLU A 106 -5.96 -3.18 -14.85
N ILE A 107 -6.15 -2.23 -15.76
CA ILE A 107 -5.10 -1.66 -16.59
C ILE A 107 -5.09 -0.16 -16.35
N ARG A 108 -3.92 0.36 -15.97
CA ARG A 108 -3.62 1.78 -15.92
C ARG A 108 -2.76 2.14 -17.10
N THR A 109 -3.06 3.27 -17.72
CA THR A 109 -2.25 3.83 -18.80
C THR A 109 -2.21 5.33 -18.63
N ALA A 110 -1.02 5.92 -18.64
CA ALA A 110 -0.86 7.36 -18.56
C ALA A 110 0.23 7.87 -19.48
N ILE A 111 -0.01 9.04 -20.06
CA ILE A 111 1.05 9.85 -20.64
C ILE A 111 1.68 10.64 -19.50
N ILE A 112 2.99 10.57 -19.36
CA ILE A 112 3.77 11.26 -18.34
C ILE A 112 4.76 12.18 -19.04
N TYR A 113 4.79 13.44 -18.67
CA TYR A 113 5.90 14.33 -18.97
C TYR A 113 6.79 14.43 -17.74
N THR A 114 8.09 14.22 -17.93
CA THR A 114 9.11 14.29 -16.88
C THR A 114 10.16 15.31 -17.28
N ASP A 115 10.41 16.25 -16.39
CA ASP A 115 11.51 17.21 -16.43
C ASP A 115 12.37 16.96 -15.18
N ILE A 116 13.62 16.56 -15.39
CA ILE A 116 14.59 16.29 -14.32
C ILE A 116 15.75 17.23 -14.57
N ASN A 117 16.02 18.11 -13.62
CA ASN A 117 17.07 19.12 -13.72
C ASN A 117 18.45 18.52 -13.46
N THR A 118 18.91 17.62 -14.33
CA THR A 118 20.27 17.06 -14.26
C THR A 118 20.97 17.19 -15.60
N PRO A 119 22.31 17.34 -15.64
CA PRO A 119 23.05 17.54 -16.89
C PRO A 119 22.89 16.41 -17.93
N ASP A 120 22.52 15.22 -17.47
CA ASP A 120 22.48 13.99 -18.27
C ASP A 120 21.04 13.55 -18.65
N PHE A 121 20.00 14.25 -18.20
CA PHE A 121 18.61 13.94 -18.54
C PHE A 121 17.94 15.07 -19.31
N ASP A 122 17.54 14.76 -20.55
CA ASP A 122 16.63 15.61 -21.32
C ASP A 122 15.18 15.36 -20.84
N ASP A 123 14.35 16.41 -20.91
CA ASP A 123 12.90 16.32 -20.79
C ASP A 123 12.36 15.16 -21.64
N ASN A 124 11.47 14.36 -21.06
CA ASN A 124 10.87 13.25 -21.77
C ASN A 124 9.34 13.19 -21.61
N ALA A 125 8.70 12.64 -22.63
CA ALA A 125 7.30 12.24 -22.58
C ALA A 125 7.23 10.73 -22.78
N ASP A 126 6.54 10.06 -21.87
CA ASP A 126 6.45 8.60 -21.77
C ASP A 126 4.99 8.15 -21.73
N LEU A 127 4.74 6.91 -22.12
CA LEU A 127 3.50 6.18 -21.90
C LEU A 127 3.73 5.07 -20.86
N ALA A 128 3.40 5.36 -19.61
CA ALA A 128 3.42 4.36 -18.54
C ALA A 128 2.19 3.46 -18.59
N VAL A 129 2.40 2.16 -18.44
CA VAL A 129 1.35 1.13 -18.39
C VAL A 129 1.56 0.23 -17.17
N ARG A 130 0.46 -0.05 -16.47
CA ARG A 130 0.42 -1.05 -15.39
C ARG A 130 -0.79 -1.95 -15.54
N GLY A 131 -0.56 -3.24 -15.74
CA GLY A 131 -1.59 -4.27 -15.71
C GLY A 131 -1.54 -5.06 -14.41
N ARG A 132 -2.70 -5.31 -13.79
CA ARG A 132 -2.82 -6.17 -12.61
C ARG A 132 -3.95 -7.19 -12.76
N ILE A 133 -3.71 -8.36 -12.19
CA ILE A 133 -4.73 -9.40 -11.98
C ILE A 133 -4.71 -9.78 -10.51
N PHE A 134 -5.89 -9.79 -9.90
CA PHE A 134 -6.11 -10.06 -8.49
C PHE A 134 -6.93 -11.34 -8.37
N ILE A 135 -6.52 -12.22 -7.47
CA ILE A 135 -7.28 -13.40 -7.09
C ILE A 135 -7.30 -13.45 -5.58
N LYS A 136 -8.49 -13.40 -5.01
CA LYS A 136 -8.71 -13.56 -3.56
C LYS A 136 -9.65 -14.73 -3.37
N GLY A 137 -9.41 -15.57 -2.37
CA GLY A 137 -10.30 -16.68 -2.09
C GLY A 137 -10.25 -17.09 -0.63
N LYS A 138 -11.36 -17.67 -0.17
CA LYS A 138 -11.50 -18.15 1.21
C LYS A 138 -12.35 -19.41 1.26
N ALA A 139 -12.18 -20.18 2.32
CA ALA A 139 -13.02 -21.30 2.67
C ALA A 139 -13.23 -21.38 4.18
N ASP A 140 -14.48 -21.63 4.58
CA ASP A 140 -14.84 -21.94 5.96
C ASP A 140 -14.51 -23.40 6.24
N THR A 141 -13.56 -23.63 7.14
CA THR A 141 -13.07 -24.97 7.49
C THR A 141 -13.41 -25.33 8.92
N ALA A 142 -13.14 -26.59 9.31
CA ALA A 142 -13.30 -27.03 10.69
C ALA A 142 -12.37 -26.30 11.69
N VAL A 143 -11.32 -25.64 11.21
CA VAL A 143 -10.35 -24.91 12.03
C VAL A 143 -10.50 -23.39 11.93
N GLY A 144 -11.56 -22.89 11.28
CA GLY A 144 -11.78 -21.47 11.03
C GLY A 144 -11.72 -21.12 9.54
N GLU A 145 -11.70 -19.83 9.22
CA GLU A 145 -11.61 -19.35 7.84
C GLU A 145 -10.15 -19.42 7.37
N VAL A 146 -9.91 -20.07 6.23
CA VAL A 146 -8.60 -20.11 5.57
C VAL A 146 -8.73 -19.47 4.20
N GLY A 147 -7.81 -18.58 3.85
CA GLY A 147 -7.84 -17.94 2.55
C GLY A 147 -6.47 -17.58 2.00
N GLY A 148 -6.49 -17.04 0.79
CA GLY A 148 -5.31 -16.60 0.08
C GLY A 148 -5.60 -15.43 -0.84
N TYR A 149 -4.57 -14.61 -1.04
CA TYR A 149 -4.57 -13.47 -1.94
C TYR A 149 -3.34 -13.54 -2.84
N PHE A 150 -3.56 -13.25 -4.11
CA PHE A 150 -2.53 -13.24 -5.13
C PHE A 150 -2.75 -12.07 -6.07
N ARG A 151 -1.68 -11.33 -6.33
CA ARG A 151 -1.67 -10.21 -7.27
C ARG A 151 -0.45 -10.29 -8.17
N LEU A 152 -0.70 -10.51 -9.46
CA LEU A 152 0.29 -10.30 -10.50
C LEU A 152 0.25 -8.87 -10.96
N GLU A 153 1.42 -8.31 -11.18
CA GLU A 153 1.59 -7.01 -11.78
C GLU A 153 2.59 -7.10 -12.92
N ALA A 154 2.24 -6.50 -14.05
CA ALA A 154 3.19 -6.11 -15.07
C ALA A 154 3.17 -4.58 -15.15
N SER A 155 4.32 -3.96 -14.97
CA SER A 155 4.50 -2.52 -15.11
C SER A 155 5.61 -2.26 -16.11
N GLY A 156 5.40 -1.28 -16.98
CA GLY A 156 6.40 -0.81 -17.92
C GLY A 156 5.94 0.49 -18.57
N GLY A 157 6.64 0.88 -19.62
CA GLY A 157 6.62 2.25 -20.12
C GLY A 157 8.04 2.79 -20.13
N GLY A 158 8.37 3.43 -21.24
CA GLY A 158 9.68 3.94 -21.60
C GLY A 158 9.55 4.79 -22.86
N ASN A 159 10.64 5.44 -23.26
CA ASN A 159 10.79 6.46 -24.31
C ASN A 159 10.37 6.08 -25.76
N PHE A 160 9.18 5.48 -25.96
CA PHE A 160 8.68 4.88 -27.20
C PHE A 160 9.62 3.85 -27.86
N ASN A 161 10.73 3.49 -27.22
CA ASN A 161 11.78 2.64 -27.77
C ASN A 161 12.12 1.41 -26.92
N ASP A 162 11.58 1.27 -25.71
CA ASP A 162 11.59 0.02 -24.95
C ASP A 162 10.21 -0.64 -24.94
N TYR A 163 10.20 -1.97 -24.98
CA TYR A 163 9.00 -2.82 -25.03
C TYR A 163 9.16 -3.97 -24.02
N SER A 164 9.62 -3.67 -22.82
CA SER A 164 9.99 -4.70 -21.84
C SER A 164 9.22 -4.53 -20.53
N GLU A 165 8.03 -5.12 -20.46
CA GLU A 165 7.28 -5.24 -19.22
C GLU A 165 7.67 -6.53 -18.48
N ASN A 166 8.23 -6.40 -17.29
CA ASN A 166 8.47 -7.56 -16.42
C ASN A 166 7.22 -7.84 -15.59
N THR A 167 6.81 -9.11 -15.57
CA THR A 167 5.76 -9.57 -14.64
C THR A 167 6.39 -9.95 -13.31
N LYS A 168 5.85 -9.40 -12.21
CA LYS A 168 6.26 -9.72 -10.85
C LYS A 168 5.08 -10.19 -10.01
N MET A 169 5.40 -10.99 -9.00
CA MET A 169 4.50 -11.24 -7.89
C MET A 169 4.45 -9.99 -7.03
N ASN A 170 3.36 -9.23 -7.08
CA ASN A 170 3.29 -7.99 -6.33
C ASN A 170 2.75 -8.21 -4.91
N LYS A 171 1.83 -9.15 -4.70
CA LYS A 171 1.41 -9.65 -3.38
C LYS A 171 1.06 -11.13 -3.50
N ALA A 172 1.43 -11.92 -2.49
CA ALA A 172 1.11 -13.34 -2.43
C ALA A 172 1.16 -13.83 -0.99
N TYR A 173 0.00 -13.97 -0.35
CA TYR A 173 -0.08 -14.40 1.05
C TYR A 173 -1.32 -15.27 1.31
N GLY A 174 -1.23 -16.07 2.38
CA GLY A 174 -2.34 -16.82 2.94
C GLY A 174 -2.70 -16.31 4.32
N TRP A 175 -3.94 -16.53 4.74
CA TRP A 175 -4.38 -16.22 6.10
C TRP A 175 -5.19 -17.36 6.73
N TRP A 176 -5.20 -17.38 8.05
CA TRP A 176 -6.01 -18.26 8.87
C TRP A 176 -6.63 -17.49 10.03
N LYS A 177 -7.96 -17.34 10.01
CA LYS A 177 -8.72 -16.84 11.14
C LYS A 177 -9.15 -18.01 12.02
N PHE A 178 -8.35 -18.27 13.03
CA PHE A 178 -8.57 -19.38 13.97
C PHE A 178 -9.51 -19.00 15.12
N ALA A 179 -9.79 -17.71 15.29
CA ALA A 179 -10.76 -17.17 16.26
C ALA A 179 -11.43 -15.90 15.68
N PRO A 180 -12.57 -15.43 16.24
CA PRO A 180 -13.33 -14.30 15.68
C PRO A 180 -12.50 -13.03 15.45
N ASP A 181 -11.60 -12.73 16.38
CA ASP A 181 -10.83 -11.49 16.41
C ASP A 181 -9.34 -11.70 16.08
N TRP A 182 -8.93 -12.93 15.74
CA TRP A 182 -7.52 -13.28 15.51
C TRP A 182 -7.27 -13.86 14.13
N GLU A 183 -6.22 -13.36 13.48
CA GLU A 183 -5.78 -13.80 12.17
C GLU A 183 -4.26 -14.03 12.17
N LEU A 184 -3.83 -15.17 11.62
CA LEU A 184 -2.43 -15.42 11.28
C LEU A 184 -2.28 -15.30 9.76
N MET A 185 -1.37 -14.43 9.30
CA MET A 185 -1.03 -14.23 7.90
C MET A 185 0.41 -14.65 7.64
N ALA A 186 0.68 -15.25 6.47
CA ALA A 186 2.04 -15.52 6.01
C ALA A 186 2.17 -15.33 4.50
N GLY A 187 3.25 -14.68 4.07
CA GLY A 187 3.57 -14.45 2.66
C GLY A 187 4.09 -13.04 2.40
N TYR A 188 3.94 -12.57 1.16
CA TYR A 188 4.40 -11.27 0.69
C TYR A 188 3.25 -10.26 0.63
N ASN A 189 3.30 -9.24 1.49
CA ASN A 189 2.27 -8.20 1.64
C ASN A 189 2.91 -6.84 2.03
N ASP A 190 2.15 -5.75 2.16
CA ASP A 190 2.68 -4.48 2.72
C ASP A 190 3.34 -4.76 4.09
N ASN A 191 4.47 -4.12 4.40
CA ASN A 191 5.13 -4.26 5.70
C ASN A 191 4.18 -3.93 6.87
N THR A 192 4.41 -4.52 8.04
CA THR A 192 3.52 -4.35 9.20
C THR A 192 3.64 -2.94 9.77
N GLY A 193 4.82 -2.35 9.67
CA GLY A 193 5.14 -0.98 10.00
C GLY A 193 4.66 0.06 8.99
N ALA A 194 3.90 -0.32 7.95
CA ALA A 194 3.33 0.63 6.98
C ALA A 194 2.51 1.72 7.67
N LEU A 195 2.78 2.98 7.33
CA LEU A 195 1.99 4.14 7.73
C LEU A 195 0.74 4.25 6.86
N GLN A 196 -0.34 3.64 7.33
CA GLN A 196 -1.66 3.63 6.67
C GLN A 196 -2.36 4.99 6.68
N VAL A 197 -1.76 5.95 7.37
CA VAL A 197 -2.18 7.35 7.51
C VAL A 197 -1.27 8.31 6.72
N GLY A 198 -0.21 7.79 6.09
CA GLY A 198 0.70 8.56 5.25
C GLY A 198 0.10 8.88 3.87
N TRP A 199 0.66 9.89 3.21
CA TRP A 199 0.25 10.29 1.86
C TRP A 199 0.35 9.14 0.86
N ASP A 200 1.47 8.42 0.85
CA ASP A 200 1.71 7.28 -0.04
C ASP A 200 0.63 6.19 0.11
N TRP A 201 0.05 6.05 1.30
CA TRP A 201 -1.01 5.09 1.54
C TRP A 201 -2.38 5.57 1.05
N VAL A 202 -2.71 6.82 1.34
CA VAL A 202 -4.08 7.35 1.22
C VAL A 202 -4.35 7.96 -0.16
N ALA A 203 -3.34 8.53 -0.82
CA ALA A 203 -3.50 9.10 -2.15
C ALA A 203 -3.54 8.01 -3.22
N ALA A 204 -4.35 8.22 -4.25
CA ALA A 204 -4.17 7.55 -5.52
C ALA A 204 -3.04 8.29 -6.23
N THR A 205 -1.79 8.06 -5.86
CA THR A 205 -0.67 8.59 -6.64
C THR A 205 -0.81 8.04 -8.06
N GLY A 206 -0.78 8.94 -9.05
CA GLY A 206 -0.69 8.55 -10.45
C GLY A 206 0.59 7.72 -10.69
N PRO A 207 0.93 7.38 -11.93
CA PRO A 207 2.20 6.71 -12.23
C PRO A 207 3.42 7.64 -12.09
N VAL A 208 3.35 8.65 -11.24
CA VAL A 208 4.41 9.61 -10.91
C VAL A 208 5.02 9.26 -9.56
N ARG A 209 6.16 9.89 -9.24
CA ARG A 209 6.85 9.75 -7.95
C ARG A 209 5.89 10.00 -6.78
N SER A 210 6.10 9.26 -5.70
CA SER A 210 5.46 9.50 -4.40
C SER A 210 6.38 10.34 -3.51
N PHE A 211 5.93 10.71 -2.31
CA PHE A 211 6.71 11.52 -1.38
C PHE A 211 6.31 11.30 0.08
N GLY A 212 7.27 11.55 0.98
CA GLY A 212 7.15 11.27 2.41
C GLY A 212 7.44 9.79 2.70
N PRO A 213 6.99 9.25 3.85
CA PRO A 213 7.30 7.86 4.21
C PRO A 213 6.73 6.85 3.20
N SER A 214 7.58 5.96 2.70
CA SER A 214 7.16 4.84 1.85
C SER A 214 6.49 3.72 2.64
N ASN A 215 5.79 2.85 1.93
CA ASN A 215 5.27 1.60 2.46
C ASN A 215 5.68 0.47 1.50
N PRO A 216 6.78 -0.26 1.73
CA PRO A 216 7.21 -1.34 0.88
C PRO A 216 6.40 -2.61 1.15
N ASN A 217 6.48 -3.56 0.23
CA ASN A 217 6.00 -4.92 0.45
C ASN A 217 7.17 -5.76 0.96
N ASN A 218 6.88 -6.68 1.88
CA ASN A 218 7.87 -7.56 2.47
C ASN A 218 7.29 -8.95 2.73
N GLU A 219 8.16 -9.96 2.71
CA GLU A 219 7.89 -11.33 3.14
C GLU A 219 7.79 -11.38 4.66
N GLN A 220 6.71 -11.97 5.17
CA GLN A 220 6.40 -11.87 6.59
C GLN A 220 5.51 -13.00 7.12
N MET A 221 5.53 -13.15 8.45
CA MET A 221 4.51 -13.85 9.22
C MET A 221 3.94 -12.89 10.26
N ARG A 222 2.63 -12.63 10.19
CA ARG A 222 1.95 -11.61 11.00
C ARG A 222 0.82 -12.22 11.82
N LEU A 223 0.78 -11.89 13.10
CA LEU A 223 -0.37 -12.16 13.97
C LEU A 223 -1.13 -10.85 14.21
N THR A 224 -2.39 -10.84 13.82
CA THR A 224 -3.27 -9.68 13.93
C THR A 224 -4.41 -9.97 14.89
N TYR A 225 -4.73 -8.99 15.73
CA TYR A 225 -5.95 -8.95 16.52
C TYR A 225 -6.79 -7.73 16.12
N ALA A 226 -8.09 -7.90 15.92
CA ALA A 226 -9.01 -6.78 15.79
C ALA A 226 -10.37 -7.05 16.41
N SER A 227 -10.84 -6.05 17.17
CA SER A 227 -12.13 -6.08 17.84
C SER A 227 -12.74 -4.69 17.80
N GLY A 228 -13.78 -4.52 16.99
CA GLY A 228 -14.40 -3.22 16.76
C GLY A 228 -13.41 -2.24 16.12
N PRO A 229 -13.28 -1.00 16.61
CA PRO A 229 -12.39 -0.01 16.02
C PRO A 229 -10.91 -0.23 16.35
N LEU A 230 -10.57 -1.10 17.30
CA LEU A 230 -9.19 -1.32 17.72
C LEU A 230 -8.59 -2.53 16.99
N SER A 231 -7.41 -2.36 16.42
CA SER A 231 -6.59 -3.44 15.91
C SER A 231 -5.12 -3.29 16.33
N PHE A 232 -4.43 -4.41 16.43
CA PHE A 232 -2.97 -4.44 16.54
C PHE A 232 -2.42 -5.63 15.77
N ALA A 233 -1.17 -5.53 15.34
CA ALA A 233 -0.46 -6.67 14.82
C ALA A 233 1.00 -6.65 15.24
N ILE A 234 1.60 -7.83 15.19
CA ILE A 234 3.03 -8.05 15.29
C ILE A 234 3.45 -9.00 14.17
N SER A 235 4.59 -8.76 13.56
CA SER A 235 5.17 -9.62 12.53
C SER A 235 6.63 -9.89 12.78
N VAL A 236 7.09 -10.94 12.11
CA VAL A 236 8.50 -11.10 11.74
C VAL A 236 8.58 -10.99 10.22
N GLU A 237 9.48 -10.16 9.73
CA GLU A 237 9.65 -9.84 8.30
C GLU A 237 11.07 -10.13 7.84
N ASP A 238 11.26 -10.32 6.52
CA ASP A 238 12.61 -10.40 5.96
C ASP A 238 13.35 -9.09 6.21
N SER A 239 14.64 -9.19 6.54
CA SER A 239 15.46 -8.02 6.85
C SER A 239 15.58 -7.13 5.62
N ASP A 240 15.73 -5.84 5.85
CA ASP A 240 15.99 -4.92 4.76
C ASP A 240 17.42 -5.09 4.19
N ALA A 241 17.70 -4.35 3.12
CA ALA A 241 18.99 -4.42 2.44
C ALA A 241 19.80 -3.15 2.70
N GLY A 242 20.94 -3.31 3.35
CA GLY A 242 21.94 -2.26 3.48
C GLY A 242 22.74 -2.06 2.19
N THR A 243 23.19 -0.82 1.95
CA THR A 243 24.18 -0.55 0.89
C THR A 243 25.57 -0.50 1.53
N THR A 244 26.44 -1.42 1.14
CA THR A 244 27.85 -1.40 1.55
C THR A 244 28.71 -0.92 0.38
N PHE A 245 29.70 -0.08 0.70
CA PHE A 245 30.65 0.46 -0.28
C PHE A 245 32.05 -0.07 -0.01
N ASP A 246 32.54 -0.93 -0.90
CA ASP A 246 33.91 -1.41 -0.86
C ASP A 246 34.78 -0.62 -1.84
N VAL A 247 35.84 0.00 -1.32
CA VAL A 247 36.89 0.62 -2.14
C VAL A 247 37.98 -0.40 -2.39
N THR A 248 37.92 -1.07 -3.54
CA THR A 248 39.00 -1.96 -3.96
C THR A 248 40.12 -1.14 -4.59
N THR A 249 41.31 -1.16 -3.98
CA THR A 249 42.52 -0.56 -4.54
C THR A 249 43.38 -1.63 -5.22
N ALA A 250 43.53 -1.56 -6.53
CA ALA A 250 44.46 -2.42 -7.27
C ALA A 250 45.72 -1.64 -7.65
N ALA A 251 46.89 -2.15 -7.29
CA ALA A 251 48.17 -1.63 -7.75
C ALA A 251 48.42 -2.14 -9.18
N VAL A 252 48.21 -1.28 -10.19
CA VAL A 252 48.56 -1.60 -11.57
C VAL A 252 50.00 -1.17 -11.83
N VAL A 253 50.86 -2.13 -12.16
CA VAL A 253 52.23 -1.86 -12.64
C VAL A 253 52.12 -1.50 -14.12
N VAL A 254 52.27 -0.21 -14.44
CA VAL A 254 52.29 0.24 -15.84
C VAL A 254 53.62 -0.13 -16.50
N PRO A 255 53.64 -0.97 -17.56
CA PRO A 255 54.88 -1.32 -18.23
C PRO A 255 55.49 -0.11 -18.95
N GLY A 256 56.74 0.23 -18.63
CA GLY A 256 57.53 1.21 -19.39
C GLY A 256 57.93 2.51 -18.69
N THR A 257 57.55 2.73 -17.43
CA THR A 257 57.82 3.99 -16.70
C THR A 257 59.10 4.03 -15.86
N GLY A 258 60.01 3.06 -15.99
CA GLY A 258 61.35 3.14 -15.38
C GLY A 258 61.39 3.09 -13.84
N GLY A 259 60.29 2.73 -13.20
CA GLY A 259 60.12 2.51 -11.77
C GLY A 259 58.68 2.07 -11.48
N PRO A 260 58.35 1.56 -10.28
CA PRO A 260 56.98 1.23 -9.93
C PRO A 260 56.14 2.51 -9.82
N THR A 261 55.51 2.92 -10.92
CA THR A 261 54.33 3.80 -10.86
C THR A 261 53.16 2.93 -10.47
N THR A 262 52.79 2.96 -9.18
CA THR A 262 51.54 2.41 -8.69
C THR A 262 50.41 3.26 -9.25
N ALA A 263 49.79 2.85 -10.34
CA ALA A 263 48.47 3.37 -10.69
C ALA A 263 47.49 2.71 -9.72
N ILE A 264 46.93 3.50 -8.80
CA ILE A 264 45.84 3.05 -7.94
C ILE A 264 44.59 3.07 -8.81
N VAL A 265 44.14 1.90 -9.27
CA VAL A 265 42.79 1.78 -9.81
C VAL A 265 41.88 1.57 -8.62
N THR A 266 41.09 2.58 -8.31
CA THR A 266 40.01 2.54 -7.34
C THR A 266 38.72 2.24 -8.05
N ASN A 267 38.17 1.07 -7.80
CA ASN A 267 36.78 0.79 -8.11
C ASN A 267 35.99 0.97 -6.82
N LEU A 268 35.01 1.88 -6.84
CA LEU A 268 33.93 1.84 -5.87
C LEU A 268 33.02 0.70 -6.30
N VAL A 269 32.98 -0.35 -5.49
CA VAL A 269 31.99 -1.41 -5.67
C VAL A 269 30.92 -1.16 -4.62
N SER A 270 29.80 -0.58 -5.04
CA SER A 270 28.59 -0.65 -4.24
C SER A 270 28.06 -2.08 -4.34
N THR A 271 28.03 -2.79 -3.22
CA THR A 271 27.25 -4.02 -3.11
C THR A 271 26.06 -3.74 -2.24
N ARG A 272 24.85 -3.83 -2.82
CA ARG A 272 23.66 -4.09 -2.00
C ARG A 272 23.85 -5.46 -1.40
N GLN A 273 24.23 -5.51 -0.13
CA GLN A 273 24.22 -6.75 0.62
C GLN A 273 22.89 -6.74 1.35
N ALA A 274 22.03 -7.72 1.00
CA ALA A 274 20.91 -8.03 1.86
C ALA A 274 21.47 -8.20 3.27
N ASP A 275 20.92 -7.47 4.25
CA ASP A 275 21.38 -7.69 5.60
C ASP A 275 21.07 -9.14 5.97
N ARG A 276 22.08 -9.81 6.51
CA ARG A 276 21.94 -11.19 6.97
C ARG A 276 21.85 -11.14 8.49
N SER A 277 20.89 -10.37 8.99
CA SER A 277 20.57 -10.30 10.41
C SER A 277 20.41 -11.72 10.98
N ASP A 278 20.90 -11.92 12.20
CA ASP A 278 20.72 -13.18 12.94
C ASP A 278 19.24 -13.41 13.35
N ILE A 279 18.43 -12.35 13.35
CA ILE A 279 16.99 -12.37 13.61
C ILE A 279 16.22 -11.62 12.50
N PRO A 280 15.01 -12.05 12.12
CA PRO A 280 14.16 -11.28 11.23
C PRO A 280 13.77 -9.94 11.87
N ALA A 281 13.45 -8.95 11.04
CA ALA A 281 12.89 -7.68 11.49
C ALA A 281 11.59 -7.93 12.27
N VAL A 282 11.44 -7.29 13.42
CA VAL A 282 10.21 -7.35 14.23
C VAL A 282 9.46 -6.05 14.06
N GLU A 283 8.28 -6.13 13.49
CA GLU A 283 7.43 -4.98 13.25
C GLU A 283 6.07 -5.12 13.94
N GLY A 284 5.44 -3.98 14.23
CA GLY A 284 4.12 -3.99 14.81
C GLY A 284 3.40 -2.67 14.65
N TYR A 285 2.08 -2.74 14.81
CA TYR A 285 1.24 -1.54 14.86
C TYR A 285 0.16 -1.67 15.92
N VAL A 286 -0.29 -0.51 16.40
CA VAL A 286 -1.57 -0.35 17.09
C VAL A 286 -2.37 0.69 16.32
N MET A 287 -3.61 0.36 15.99
CA MET A 287 -4.48 1.22 15.21
C MET A 287 -5.86 1.32 15.86
N TYR A 288 -6.40 2.52 15.85
CA TYR A 288 -7.81 2.78 16.10
C TYR A 288 -8.44 3.32 14.81
N SER A 289 -9.41 2.64 14.23
CA SER A 289 -10.09 3.04 13.00
C SER A 289 -11.61 3.00 13.18
N SER A 290 -12.24 4.08 12.73
CA SER A 290 -13.69 4.31 12.69
C SER A 290 -14.02 5.10 11.43
N ASP A 291 -15.30 5.22 11.10
CA ASP A 291 -15.76 5.87 9.87
C ASP A 291 -15.20 7.29 9.64
N ALA A 292 -14.96 8.05 10.72
CA ALA A 292 -14.50 9.45 10.64
C ALA A 292 -13.04 9.64 11.07
N PHE A 293 -12.39 8.61 11.62
CA PHE A 293 -11.07 8.76 12.22
C PHE A 293 -10.31 7.44 12.21
N THR A 294 -9.10 7.49 11.67
CA THR A 294 -8.08 6.45 11.82
C THR A 294 -6.85 7.05 12.48
N GLY A 295 -6.33 6.43 13.52
CA GLY A 295 -5.07 6.78 14.17
C GLY A 295 -4.20 5.54 14.28
N GLN A 296 -2.91 5.69 14.04
CA GLN A 296 -1.97 4.57 14.02
C GLN A 296 -0.66 4.94 14.70
N ILE A 297 -0.06 3.96 15.38
CA ILE A 297 1.34 3.97 15.81
C ILE A 297 1.96 2.69 15.27
N VAL A 298 3.16 2.80 14.73
CA VAL A 298 3.96 1.70 14.18
C VAL A 298 5.33 1.68 14.81
N GLY A 299 5.96 0.51 14.83
CA GLY A 299 7.35 0.37 15.25
C GLY A 299 8.01 -0.80 14.55
N MET A 300 9.32 -0.66 14.38
CA MET A 300 10.21 -1.64 13.80
C MET A 300 11.47 -1.71 14.65
N TYR A 301 11.99 -2.93 14.81
CA TYR A 301 13.29 -3.21 15.39
C TYR A 301 13.91 -4.39 14.64
N GLN A 302 15.18 -4.25 14.27
CA GLN A 302 15.98 -5.29 13.64
C GLN A 302 17.35 -5.25 14.32
N GLN A 303 17.90 -6.43 14.59
CA GLN A 303 19.27 -6.54 15.07
C GLN A 303 20.11 -7.00 13.89
N ASP A 304 20.94 -6.12 13.36
CA ASP A 304 21.85 -6.41 12.27
C ASP A 304 23.27 -6.76 12.79
N ASP A 305 24.07 -7.32 11.90
CA ASP A 305 25.51 -7.50 12.09
C ASP A 305 26.31 -6.46 11.26
N MET A 306 25.62 -5.50 10.64
CA MET A 306 26.15 -4.53 9.69
C MET A 306 26.05 -3.12 10.27
N GLY A 307 26.96 -2.77 11.16
CA GLY A 307 26.94 -1.47 11.82
C GLY A 307 27.52 -1.56 13.22
N ASP A 308 27.43 -0.45 13.95
CA ASP A 308 27.72 -0.41 15.38
C ASP A 308 26.45 -0.36 16.25
N SER A 309 25.25 -0.26 15.63
CA SER A 309 23.94 -0.15 16.30
C SER A 309 22.90 -1.14 15.74
N ASP A 310 21.79 -1.29 16.47
CA ASP A 310 20.60 -2.00 15.98
C ASP A 310 19.74 -1.04 15.14
N ASP A 311 19.17 -1.51 14.04
CA ASP A 311 18.17 -0.80 13.24
C ASP A 311 16.81 -0.65 13.96
N TRP A 312 16.21 0.54 13.87
CA TRP A 312 14.90 0.80 14.46
C TRP A 312 14.14 1.93 13.80
N ALA A 313 12.81 1.89 13.88
CA ALA A 313 11.96 3.01 13.49
C ALA A 313 10.69 3.07 14.34
N VAL A 314 10.21 4.28 14.59
CA VAL A 314 8.92 4.53 15.25
C VAL A 314 8.18 5.59 14.47
N GLY A 315 6.92 5.29 14.13
CA GLY A 315 6.09 6.20 13.36
C GLY A 315 4.64 6.20 13.83
N GLY A 316 3.87 7.07 13.22
CA GLY A 316 2.43 7.12 13.43
C GLY A 316 1.79 8.32 12.77
N GLY A 317 0.49 8.46 12.99
CA GLY A 317 -0.27 9.55 12.43
C GLY A 317 -1.77 9.34 12.54
N ALA A 318 -2.50 10.14 11.78
CA ALA A 318 -3.95 10.08 11.76
C ALA A 318 -4.55 10.53 10.42
N THR A 319 -5.69 9.93 10.10
CA THR A 319 -6.61 10.34 9.06
C THR A 319 -7.92 10.77 9.69
N ILE A 320 -8.44 11.94 9.31
CA ILE A 320 -9.70 12.50 9.82
C ILE A 320 -10.62 12.80 8.64
N GLY A 321 -11.78 12.16 8.63
CA GLY A 321 -12.90 12.50 7.75
C GLY A 321 -13.67 13.70 8.30
N LEU A 322 -13.75 14.77 7.53
CA LEU A 322 -14.53 15.97 7.81
C LEU A 322 -15.83 15.94 6.99
N GLY A 323 -16.75 15.09 7.42
CA GLY A 323 -17.97 14.78 6.66
C GLY A 323 -17.68 13.91 5.44
N GLU A 324 -18.55 13.97 4.43
CA GLU A 324 -18.42 13.17 3.19
C GLU A 324 -17.49 13.81 2.14
N MET A 325 -17.19 15.09 2.30
CA MET A 325 -16.50 15.89 1.29
C MET A 325 -14.99 15.96 1.48
N PHE A 326 -14.48 15.87 2.70
CA PHE A 326 -13.06 16.14 2.97
C PHE A 326 -12.45 15.07 3.86
N GLN A 327 -11.21 14.71 3.56
CA GLN A 327 -10.39 13.85 4.38
C GLN A 327 -9.00 14.47 4.50
N LEU A 328 -8.53 14.60 5.73
CA LEU A 328 -7.19 15.04 6.06
C LEU A 328 -6.37 13.85 6.53
N THR A 329 -5.13 13.76 6.10
CA THR A 329 -4.24 12.65 6.51
C THR A 329 -2.86 13.18 6.83
N ALA A 330 -2.25 12.69 7.90
CA ALA A 330 -0.90 13.03 8.27
C ALA A 330 -0.21 11.81 8.88
N GLY A 331 1.04 11.59 8.51
CA GLY A 331 1.86 10.52 9.04
C GLY A 331 3.33 10.92 9.08
N GLY A 332 4.07 10.41 10.05
CA GLY A 332 5.51 10.60 10.14
C GLY A 332 6.20 9.44 10.83
N VAL A 333 7.48 9.33 10.59
CA VAL A 333 8.37 8.29 11.10
C VAL A 333 9.73 8.91 11.40
N VAL A 334 10.36 8.41 12.44
CA VAL A 334 11.77 8.65 12.76
C VAL A 334 12.43 7.30 12.98
N GLY A 335 13.69 7.17 12.64
CA GLY A 335 14.40 5.92 12.83
C GLY A 335 15.87 6.03 12.48
N GLN A 336 16.52 4.89 12.49
CA GLN A 336 17.92 4.74 12.17
C GLN A 336 18.11 3.43 11.37
N GLY A 337 19.00 3.49 10.38
CA GLY A 337 19.57 2.33 9.69
C GLY A 337 18.65 1.57 8.74
N THR A 338 17.35 1.84 8.76
CA THR A 338 16.40 1.24 7.82
C THR A 338 16.12 2.12 6.59
N ASN A 339 15.96 1.46 5.44
CA ASN A 339 15.47 2.09 4.20
C ASN A 339 13.98 1.82 3.92
N GLN A 340 13.26 1.15 4.82
CA GLN A 340 11.87 0.77 4.57
C GLN A 340 10.92 1.97 4.39
N TYR A 341 11.29 3.15 4.86
CA TYR A 341 10.48 4.36 4.75
C TYR A 341 10.96 5.35 3.67
N ALA A 342 11.98 4.96 2.89
CA ALA A 342 12.54 5.73 1.79
C ALA A 342 11.66 5.73 0.52
N ASN A 343 11.23 6.90 0.05
CA ASN A 343 10.53 7.05 -1.23
C ASN A 343 11.44 7.66 -2.32
N ASN A 344 12.17 8.72 -1.98
CA ASN A 344 12.96 9.51 -2.93
C ASN A 344 14.46 9.43 -2.65
N ILE A 345 14.83 9.40 -1.38
CA ILE A 345 16.20 9.28 -0.89
C ILE A 345 16.32 8.06 0.02
N SER A 346 17.49 7.44 0.08
CA SER A 346 17.73 6.22 0.87
C SER A 346 19.05 6.36 1.64
N PRO A 347 19.19 5.69 2.80
CA PRO A 347 20.43 5.70 3.57
C PRO A 347 21.66 5.41 2.70
N LEU A 348 22.70 6.23 2.85
CA LEU A 348 24.02 5.98 2.29
C LEU A 348 24.90 5.17 3.24
N THR A 349 24.58 5.20 4.54
CA THR A 349 25.26 4.42 5.57
C THR A 349 24.30 3.43 6.24
N VAL A 350 24.87 2.41 6.87
CA VAL A 350 24.11 1.34 7.52
C VAL A 350 23.41 1.79 8.80
N ASP A 351 23.91 2.83 9.46
CA ASP A 351 23.44 3.31 10.78
C ASP A 351 22.86 4.73 10.68
N GLU A 352 22.31 5.11 9.53
CA GLU A 352 21.93 6.50 9.26
C GLU A 352 20.62 6.89 9.96
N ASP A 353 20.65 8.00 10.71
CA ASP A 353 19.46 8.60 11.30
C ASP A 353 18.59 9.25 10.20
N PHE A 354 17.28 9.13 10.34
CA PHE A 354 16.34 9.75 9.42
C PHE A 354 15.02 10.17 10.08
N TRP A 355 14.33 11.09 9.43
CA TRP A 355 12.91 11.29 9.64
C TRP A 355 12.19 11.59 8.34
N ALA A 356 10.92 11.18 8.27
CA ALA A 356 10.06 11.48 7.15
C ALA A 356 8.65 11.82 7.64
N ALA A 357 7.98 12.72 6.92
CA ALA A 357 6.62 13.12 7.23
C ALA A 357 5.81 13.37 5.96
N SER A 358 4.49 13.25 6.06
CA SER A 358 3.57 13.60 4.97
C SER A 358 2.27 14.16 5.51
N LEU A 359 1.66 15.03 4.71
CA LEU A 359 0.34 15.62 4.94
C LEU A 359 -0.45 15.60 3.63
N GLY A 360 -1.72 15.23 3.70
CA GLY A 360 -2.60 15.16 2.55
C GLY A 360 -4.01 15.67 2.82
N LEU A 361 -4.64 16.15 1.74
CA LEU A 361 -6.03 16.54 1.65
C LEU A 361 -6.67 15.81 0.47
N LEU A 362 -7.75 15.10 0.74
CA LEU A 362 -8.63 14.54 -0.27
C LEU A 362 -9.97 15.25 -0.18
N ALA A 363 -10.49 15.69 -1.33
CA ALA A 363 -11.72 16.45 -1.42
C ALA A 363 -12.63 15.92 -2.53
N ASN A 364 -13.79 15.38 -2.17
CA ASN A 364 -14.84 15.01 -3.12
C ASN A 364 -15.60 16.29 -3.52
N ILE A 365 -15.40 16.77 -4.75
CA ILE A 365 -16.13 17.95 -5.27
C ILE A 365 -17.56 17.54 -5.64
N THR A 366 -17.70 16.35 -6.23
CA THR A 366 -18.97 15.72 -6.63
C THR A 366 -18.91 14.22 -6.31
N GLU A 367 -20.00 13.49 -6.52
CA GLU A 367 -20.04 12.03 -6.38
C GLU A 367 -18.98 11.33 -7.24
N ASP A 368 -18.72 11.86 -8.44
CA ASP A 368 -17.79 11.24 -9.39
C ASP A 368 -16.43 11.97 -9.51
N THR A 369 -16.19 13.07 -8.78
CA THR A 369 -14.99 13.90 -8.97
C THR A 369 -14.32 14.21 -7.65
N ARG A 370 -13.03 13.88 -7.55
CA ARG A 370 -12.22 14.19 -6.37
C ARG A 370 -10.92 14.91 -6.71
N ILE A 371 -10.44 15.68 -5.75
CA ILE A 371 -9.12 16.30 -5.74
C ILE A 371 -8.30 15.65 -4.65
N GLU A 372 -7.03 15.39 -4.94
CA GLU A 372 -6.04 14.92 -3.98
C GLU A 372 -4.87 15.89 -4.02
N LEU A 373 -4.42 16.38 -2.85
CA LEU A 373 -3.27 17.27 -2.71
C LEU A 373 -2.43 16.83 -1.52
N GLY A 374 -1.11 16.79 -1.67
CA GLY A 374 -0.21 16.32 -0.64
C GLY A 374 1.14 17.02 -0.67
N VAL A 375 1.81 16.95 0.48
CA VAL A 375 3.21 17.32 0.69
C VAL A 375 3.88 16.23 1.52
N GLY A 376 5.14 15.94 1.23
CA GLY A 376 5.96 15.00 1.97
C GLY A 376 7.38 15.51 2.09
N TYR A 377 8.04 15.12 3.17
CA TYR A 377 9.43 15.46 3.45
C TYR A 377 10.15 14.21 3.92
N GLU A 378 11.38 14.03 3.45
CA GLU A 378 12.31 12.98 3.82
C GLU A 378 13.65 13.65 4.12
N ASP A 379 14.31 13.25 5.20
CA ASP A 379 15.58 13.81 5.66
C ASP A 379 16.39 12.68 6.29
N TYR A 380 17.56 12.45 5.70
CA TYR A 380 18.53 11.44 6.08
C TYR A 380 19.86 12.17 6.30
N ASP A 381 20.49 11.92 7.45
CA ASP A 381 21.62 12.74 7.93
C ASP A 381 22.80 12.86 6.95
N GLU A 382 23.04 11.84 6.13
CA GLU A 382 24.12 11.81 5.12
C GLU A 382 23.55 11.80 3.67
N ALA A 383 22.39 11.19 3.42
CA ALA A 383 21.82 11.08 2.08
C ALA A 383 21.16 12.37 1.59
N GLY A 384 20.91 13.33 2.49
CA GLY A 384 20.32 14.62 2.19
C GLY A 384 18.81 14.66 2.43
N THR A 385 18.13 15.58 1.74
CA THR A 385 16.70 15.83 1.98
C THR A 385 15.90 15.89 0.68
N ALA A 386 14.62 15.51 0.76
CA ALA A 386 13.68 15.57 -0.35
C ALA A 386 12.34 16.16 0.11
N LEU A 387 11.91 17.24 -0.56
CA LEU A 387 10.59 17.86 -0.37
C LEU A 387 9.72 17.59 -1.60
N GLY A 388 8.71 16.74 -1.43
CA GLY A 388 7.74 16.44 -2.46
C GLY A 388 6.42 17.20 -2.27
N VAL A 389 5.87 17.74 -3.35
CA VAL A 389 4.50 18.25 -3.42
C VAL A 389 3.80 17.67 -4.63
N GLY A 390 2.53 17.32 -4.50
CA GLY A 390 1.81 16.77 -5.63
C GLY A 390 0.33 16.59 -5.38
N GLY A 391 -0.34 16.09 -6.42
CA GLY A 391 -1.78 15.91 -6.39
C GLY A 391 -2.37 15.74 -7.77
N GLY A 392 -3.69 15.61 -7.81
CA GLY A 392 -4.43 15.41 -9.03
C GLY A 392 -5.92 15.63 -8.88
N ILE A 393 -6.59 15.65 -10.03
CA ILE A 393 -8.04 15.65 -10.16
C ILE A 393 -8.42 14.34 -10.84
N TYR A 394 -9.33 13.61 -10.20
CA TYR A 394 -9.82 12.32 -10.68
C TYR A 394 -11.30 12.39 -10.94
N TRP A 395 -11.73 11.81 -12.05
CA TRP A 395 -13.12 11.70 -12.47
C TRP A 395 -13.47 10.24 -12.77
N ASP A 396 -14.52 9.74 -12.13
CA ASP A 396 -15.05 8.39 -12.24
C ASP A 396 -16.40 8.42 -12.99
N PRO A 397 -16.42 8.59 -14.33
CA PRO A 397 -17.68 8.64 -15.10
C PRO A 397 -18.58 7.41 -14.93
N VAL A 398 -17.95 6.27 -14.66
CA VAL A 398 -18.56 4.97 -14.33
C VAL A 398 -17.59 4.22 -13.42
N SER A 399 -18.05 3.20 -12.70
CA SER A 399 -17.19 2.52 -11.72
C SER A 399 -15.99 1.78 -12.34
N GLN A 400 -16.11 1.35 -13.59
CA GLN A 400 -15.06 0.66 -14.33
C GLN A 400 -13.96 1.60 -14.87
N VAL A 401 -14.19 2.91 -14.90
CA VAL A 401 -13.29 3.87 -15.54
C VAL A 401 -13.01 5.05 -14.62
N THR A 402 -11.73 5.29 -14.34
CA THR A 402 -11.26 6.57 -13.78
C THR A 402 -10.41 7.28 -14.83
N LEU A 403 -10.58 8.60 -14.96
CA LEU A 403 -9.68 9.49 -15.66
C LEU A 403 -9.01 10.40 -14.64
N GLY A 404 -7.74 10.72 -14.84
CA GLY A 404 -6.98 11.53 -13.89
C GLY A 404 -5.98 12.42 -14.58
N VAL A 405 -5.79 13.61 -14.03
CA VAL A 405 -4.68 14.50 -14.37
C VAL A 405 -4.03 14.96 -13.08
N GLY A 406 -2.71 15.00 -13.05
CA GLY A 406 -2.00 15.40 -11.85
C GLY A 406 -0.54 15.72 -12.11
N ALA A 407 0.12 16.15 -11.06
CA ALA A 407 1.53 16.48 -11.08
C ALA A 407 2.19 16.16 -9.74
N THR A 408 3.49 15.95 -9.78
CA THR A 408 4.34 15.83 -8.61
C THR A 408 5.65 16.55 -8.89
N TYR A 409 6.08 17.37 -7.95
CA TYR A 409 7.37 18.02 -7.94
C TYR A 409 8.13 17.54 -6.70
N VAL A 410 9.39 17.16 -6.88
CA VAL A 410 10.30 16.79 -5.79
C VAL A 410 11.53 17.66 -5.91
N ASP A 411 11.77 18.45 -4.86
CA ASP A 411 12.97 19.25 -4.64
C ASP A 411 13.96 18.41 -3.84
N PHE A 412 15.15 18.21 -4.41
CA PHE A 412 16.23 17.42 -3.83
C PHE A 412 17.31 18.39 -3.34
N GLN A 413 17.55 18.42 -2.04
CA GLN A 413 18.54 19.32 -1.44
C GLN A 413 19.61 18.52 -0.72
N ASP A 414 20.86 18.93 -0.93
CA ASP A 414 22.04 18.35 -0.31
C ASP A 414 22.12 16.82 -0.52
N VAL A 415 21.68 16.33 -1.69
CA VAL A 415 21.74 14.90 -1.99
C VAL A 415 23.19 14.51 -2.20
N GLU A 416 23.72 13.71 -1.28
CA GLU A 416 25.08 13.25 -1.39
C GLU A 416 25.16 11.95 -2.21
N ASN A 417 26.23 11.83 -2.98
CA ASN A 417 26.57 10.60 -3.69
C ASN A 417 27.94 10.10 -3.24
N VAL A 418 28.11 8.77 -3.22
CA VAL A 418 29.37 8.15 -2.83
C VAL A 418 30.30 8.09 -4.03
N VAL A 419 31.42 8.81 -3.94
CA VAL A 419 32.50 8.75 -4.92
C VAL A 419 33.79 8.25 -4.30
N VAL A 420 34.75 7.82 -5.14
CA VAL A 420 36.10 7.55 -4.65
C VAL A 420 36.86 8.86 -4.52
N GLY A 421 37.09 9.29 -3.28
CA GLY A 421 37.98 10.40 -2.94
C GLY A 421 39.31 9.94 -2.38
N THR A 422 40.17 10.90 -2.03
CA THR A 422 41.45 10.65 -1.34
C THR A 422 41.40 11.29 0.05
N ARG A 423 41.67 10.51 1.10
CA ARG A 423 41.81 11.01 2.48
C ARG A 423 43.05 11.89 2.63
N ASN A 424 43.10 12.67 3.71
CA ASN A 424 44.24 13.52 4.07
C ASN A 424 45.58 12.77 4.18
N ASN A 425 45.57 11.45 4.33
CA ASN A 425 46.76 10.59 4.39
C ASN A 425 47.15 9.98 3.02
N GLY A 426 46.50 10.38 1.92
CA GLY A 426 46.77 9.88 0.57
C GLY A 426 46.15 8.52 0.24
N GLN A 427 45.32 7.95 1.13
CA GLN A 427 44.61 6.71 0.87
C GLN A 427 43.28 6.99 0.17
N ALA A 428 42.92 6.16 -0.81
CA ALA A 428 41.59 6.20 -1.41
C ALA A 428 40.53 5.81 -0.38
N ALA A 429 39.40 6.50 -0.40
CA ALA A 429 38.25 6.20 0.44
C ALA A 429 36.95 6.58 -0.27
N ALA A 430 35.85 5.98 0.17
CA ALA A 430 34.53 6.52 -0.10
C ALA A 430 34.46 7.93 0.52
N VAL A 431 34.05 8.90 -0.28
CA VAL A 431 33.82 10.27 0.13
C VAL A 431 32.46 10.65 -0.42
N PHE A 432 31.65 11.26 0.42
CA PHE A 432 30.38 11.81 0.01
C PHE A 432 30.61 13.15 -0.70
N VAL A 433 29.99 13.29 -1.86
CA VAL A 433 30.06 14.50 -2.66
C VAL A 433 28.65 14.89 -3.04
N ASP A 434 28.35 16.15 -2.79
CA ASP A 434 27.13 16.83 -3.19
C ASP A 434 26.84 16.62 -4.69
N GLU A 435 25.71 15.97 -4.98
CA GLU A 435 25.17 15.82 -6.31
C GLU A 435 24.39 17.08 -6.67
N GLN A 436 24.51 17.57 -7.90
CA GLN A 436 23.80 18.79 -8.30
C GLN A 436 22.29 18.60 -8.12
N ASP A 437 21.62 19.63 -7.56
CA ASP A 437 20.16 19.72 -7.35
C ASP A 437 19.36 19.06 -8.49
N ALA A 438 18.90 17.83 -8.25
CA ALA A 438 18.28 16.95 -9.25
C ALA A 438 16.75 17.04 -9.23
N ASP A 439 16.21 18.25 -9.11
CA ASP A 439 14.77 18.52 -9.04
C ASP A 439 14.00 17.77 -10.13
N SER A 440 12.86 17.20 -9.74
CA SER A 440 12.03 16.40 -10.64
C SER A 440 10.60 16.92 -10.68
N LEU A 441 10.14 17.36 -11.85
CA LEU A 441 8.74 17.61 -12.15
C LEU A 441 8.17 16.49 -13.03
N GLN A 442 7.06 15.90 -12.58
CA GLN A 442 6.30 14.94 -13.36
C GLN A 442 4.85 15.37 -13.48
N VAL A 443 4.31 15.37 -14.70
CA VAL A 443 2.91 15.68 -15.00
C VAL A 443 2.31 14.51 -15.74
N PHE A 444 1.11 14.06 -15.35
CA PHE A 444 0.47 12.94 -16.01
C PHE A 444 -0.96 13.22 -16.44
N PHE A 445 -1.38 12.54 -17.50
CA PHE A 445 -2.78 12.30 -17.84
C PHE A 445 -2.99 10.79 -17.97
N GLY A 446 -3.84 10.24 -17.12
CA GLY A 446 -4.00 8.81 -16.92
C GLY A 446 -5.43 8.30 -17.05
N THR A 447 -5.53 7.01 -17.32
CA THR A 447 -6.77 6.25 -17.35
C THR A 447 -6.61 4.97 -16.53
N TRP A 448 -7.66 4.59 -15.81
CA TRP A 448 -7.75 3.38 -15.02
C TRP A 448 -8.96 2.60 -15.52
N LEU A 449 -8.71 1.48 -16.20
CA LEU A 449 -9.72 0.58 -16.71
C LEU A 449 -9.79 -0.64 -15.81
N ARG A 450 -10.97 -0.97 -15.30
CA ARG A 450 -11.20 -2.11 -14.42
C ARG A 450 -12.10 -3.11 -15.13
N PHE A 451 -11.78 -4.40 -15.01
CA PHE A 451 -12.51 -5.47 -15.69
C PHE A 451 -13.36 -6.26 -14.70
N PRO A 452 -14.49 -6.84 -15.17
CA PRO A 452 -15.17 -7.92 -14.49
C PRO A 452 -14.33 -9.21 -14.51
#